data_AF-A0A7K4TFB0-F1
#
_entry.id   AF-A0A7K4TFB0-F1
#
_cell.length_a   1.000
_cell.length_b   1.000
_cell.length_c   1.000
_cell.angle_alpha   90.00
_cell.angle_beta   90.00
_cell.angle_gamma   90.00
#
_symmetry.space_group_name_H-M   'P 1'
#
loop_
_entity.id
_entity.type
_entity.pdbx_description
1 polymer ?
#
loop_
_entity_poly.entity_id
_entity_poly.type
_entity_poly.pdbx_seq_one_letter_code
_entity_poly.pdbx_strand_id
1 'polypeptide(L)'
;AKSQCRCLTCPSRPQPCHQVVEPEPFLQLCLHDACACQGGQRCLCPVLAAYARECAREGAELSWRNKSFCDVPCGGGQLYQECSHPCGQTCADLRLDGADSCSDLDGLCVPGCNCP
;
A
#
# COMPACT_ATOMS: atom_id res chain seq x y z
N ALA A 1 22.17 -8.14 -0.27
CA ALA A 1 20.89 -8.50 -0.93
C ALA A 1 19.91 -9.21 0.03
N LYS A 2 20.06 -10.50 0.36
CA LYS A 2 19.07 -11.29 1.15
C LYS A 2 18.62 -10.67 2.50
N SER A 3 19.53 -10.02 3.23
CA SER A 3 19.22 -9.41 4.54
C SER A 3 18.27 -8.21 4.46
N GLN A 4 18.15 -7.55 3.31
CA GLN A 4 17.35 -6.34 3.14
C GLN A 4 15.89 -6.68 2.77
N CYS A 5 15.65 -7.79 2.06
CA CYS A 5 14.30 -8.29 1.71
C CYS A 5 13.56 -8.96 2.87
N ARG A 6 14.22 -9.16 4.00
CA ARG A 6 13.65 -9.73 5.22
C ARG A 6 12.53 -8.86 5.82
N CYS A 7 12.31 -7.64 5.31
CA CYS A 7 11.20 -6.80 5.75
C CYS A 7 9.88 -7.02 5.00
N LEU A 8 9.87 -7.78 3.90
CA LEU A 8 8.63 -8.40 3.39
C LEU A 8 8.05 -9.40 4.42
N THR A 9 8.92 -9.94 5.29
CA THR A 9 8.58 -10.84 6.39
C THR A 9 8.79 -10.20 7.76
N CYS A 10 8.86 -8.85 7.85
CA CYS A 10 9.13 -8.13 9.10
C CYS A 10 8.03 -8.44 10.14
N PRO A 11 8.35 -9.04 11.30
CA PRO A 11 7.38 -9.63 12.24
C PRO A 11 6.47 -8.62 12.96
N SER A 12 6.47 -7.34 12.60
CA SER A 12 5.65 -6.31 13.23
C SER A 12 4.16 -6.35 12.85
N ARG A 13 3.78 -6.99 11.73
CA ARG A 13 2.44 -7.58 11.47
C ARG A 13 2.27 -8.24 10.07
N PRO A 14 2.94 -9.36 9.72
CA PRO A 14 2.65 -10.09 8.47
C PRO A 14 1.51 -11.12 8.57
N GLN A 15 0.95 -11.35 9.77
CA GLN A 15 0.16 -12.55 10.04
C GLN A 15 -1.18 -12.67 9.28
N PRO A 16 -1.94 -11.60 9.02
CA PRO A 16 -3.16 -11.73 8.22
C PRO A 16 -2.86 -11.87 6.72
N CYS A 17 -1.94 -11.05 6.19
CA CYS A 17 -1.74 -11.01 4.75
C CYS A 17 -1.14 -12.30 4.18
N HIS A 18 -0.22 -12.95 4.88
CA HIS A 18 0.38 -14.21 4.39
C HIS A 18 -0.65 -15.34 4.19
N GLN A 19 -1.83 -15.25 4.81
CA GLN A 19 -2.91 -16.22 4.64
C GLN A 19 -3.74 -15.97 3.38
N VAL A 20 -3.73 -14.74 2.87
CA VAL A 20 -4.54 -14.29 1.71
C VAL A 20 -3.69 -13.98 0.48
N VAL A 21 -2.41 -13.63 0.64
CA VAL A 21 -1.47 -13.32 -0.43
C VAL A 21 -0.16 -14.09 -0.22
N GLU A 22 0.25 -14.84 -1.24
CA GLU A 22 1.51 -15.59 -1.24
C GLU A 22 2.72 -14.63 -1.25
N PRO A 23 3.62 -14.67 -0.24
CA PRO A 23 4.75 -13.75 -0.15
C PRO A 23 5.94 -14.12 -1.04
N GLU A 24 6.03 -15.37 -1.51
CA GLU A 24 7.20 -15.89 -2.23
C GLU A 24 7.48 -15.14 -3.56
N PRO A 25 6.49 -14.83 -4.42
CA PRO A 25 6.72 -14.06 -5.64
C PRO A 25 7.31 -12.67 -5.35
N PHE A 26 6.81 -11.98 -4.33
CA PHE A 26 7.29 -10.67 -3.91
C PHE A 26 8.70 -10.73 -3.31
N LEU A 27 9.02 -11.82 -2.60
CA LEU A 27 10.36 -12.05 -2.09
C LEU A 27 11.37 -12.24 -3.23
N GLN A 28 11.04 -13.01 -4.26
CA GLN A 28 11.89 -13.19 -5.43
C GLN A 28 12.13 -11.88 -6.18
N LEU A 29 11.06 -11.09 -6.39
CA LEU A 29 11.14 -9.74 -6.96
C LEU A 29 12.05 -8.82 -6.12
N CYS A 30 11.89 -8.83 -4.81
CA CYS A 30 12.74 -8.05 -3.92
C CYS A 30 14.21 -8.45 -4.04
N LEU A 31 14.52 -9.76 -4.07
CA LEU A 31 15.89 -10.23 -4.18
C LEU A 31 16.53 -9.83 -5.51
N HIS A 32 15.74 -9.80 -6.58
CA HIS A 32 16.16 -9.30 -7.89
C HIS A 32 16.47 -7.80 -7.84
N ASP A 33 15.52 -6.99 -7.35
CA ASP A 33 15.66 -5.52 -7.30
C ASP A 33 16.74 -5.07 -6.31
N ALA A 34 16.90 -5.79 -5.20
CA ALA A 34 17.95 -5.53 -4.21
C ALA A 34 19.36 -5.75 -4.76
N CYS A 35 19.53 -6.61 -5.78
CA CYS A 35 20.83 -6.81 -6.43
C CYS A 35 21.18 -5.66 -7.38
N ALA A 36 20.19 -5.07 -8.04
CA ALA A 36 20.38 -3.93 -8.93
C ALA A 36 20.53 -2.60 -8.17
N CYS A 37 20.14 -2.56 -6.89
CA CYS A 37 20.03 -1.28 -6.22
C CYS A 37 21.29 -0.80 -5.49
N GLN A 38 21.70 0.41 -5.85
CA GLN A 38 22.76 1.17 -5.19
C GLN A 38 22.24 2.11 -4.08
N GLY A 39 20.91 2.29 -3.97
CA GLY A 39 20.24 3.25 -3.08
C GLY A 39 19.84 2.73 -1.68
N GLY A 40 20.35 1.57 -1.25
CA GLY A 40 20.07 0.99 0.06
C GLY A 40 18.64 0.46 0.21
N GLN A 41 18.05 0.52 1.42
CA GLN A 41 16.74 -0.10 1.65
C GLN A 41 15.56 0.62 0.97
N ARG A 42 15.73 1.86 0.49
CA ARG A 42 14.65 2.62 -0.21
C ARG A 42 14.28 2.01 -1.56
N CYS A 43 15.16 1.23 -2.14
CA CYS A 43 14.90 0.53 -3.40
C CYS A 43 13.84 -0.56 -3.27
N LEU A 44 13.56 -0.99 -2.05
CA LEU A 44 12.59 -2.03 -1.76
C LEU A 44 11.17 -1.48 -1.64
N CYS A 45 11.01 -0.16 -1.52
CA CYS A 45 9.71 0.48 -1.37
C CYS A 45 8.71 0.08 -2.47
N PRO A 46 9.08 -0.03 -3.77
CA PRO A 46 8.13 -0.43 -4.81
C PRO A 46 7.60 -1.85 -4.62
N VAL A 47 8.47 -2.82 -4.30
CA VAL A 47 8.08 -4.21 -4.09
C VAL A 47 7.24 -4.35 -2.82
N LEU A 48 7.62 -3.65 -1.74
CA LEU A 48 6.84 -3.63 -0.49
C LEU A 48 5.48 -2.96 -0.68
N ALA A 49 5.40 -1.88 -1.46
CA ALA A 49 4.14 -1.22 -1.78
C ALA A 49 3.22 -2.13 -2.61
N ALA A 50 3.78 -2.86 -3.59
CA ALA A 50 3.01 -3.84 -4.36
C ALA A 50 2.43 -4.94 -3.47
N TYR A 51 3.25 -5.47 -2.55
CA TYR A 51 2.78 -6.48 -1.60
C TYR A 51 1.69 -5.93 -0.67
N ALA A 52 1.94 -4.79 -0.04
CA ALA A 52 1.00 -4.17 0.90
C ALA A 52 -0.31 -3.76 0.24
N ARG A 53 -0.29 -3.36 -1.03
CA ARG A 53 -1.49 -3.09 -1.81
C ARG A 53 -2.33 -4.34 -2.01
N GLU A 54 -1.72 -5.46 -2.36
CA GLU A 54 -2.45 -6.71 -2.54
C GLU A 54 -3.04 -7.21 -1.22
N CYS A 55 -2.28 -7.07 -0.12
CA CYS A 55 -2.79 -7.32 1.22
C CYS A 55 -4.00 -6.46 1.56
N ALA A 56 -3.94 -5.15 1.28
CA ALA A 56 -5.01 -4.22 1.60
C ALA A 56 -6.26 -4.46 0.74
N ARG A 57 -6.12 -4.95 -0.50
CA ARG A 57 -7.25 -5.40 -1.34
C ARG A 57 -8.02 -6.55 -0.73
N GLU A 58 -7.33 -7.45 -0.05
CA GLU A 58 -7.92 -8.58 0.70
C GLU A 58 -8.36 -8.18 2.12
N GLY A 59 -8.35 -6.89 2.46
CA GLY A 59 -8.72 -6.37 3.78
C GLY A 59 -7.65 -6.55 4.86
N ALA A 60 -6.45 -7.00 4.49
CA ALA A 60 -5.32 -7.24 5.39
C ALA A 60 -4.31 -6.06 5.35
N GLU A 61 -4.73 -4.86 5.76
CA GLU A 61 -3.87 -3.68 5.66
C GLU A 61 -2.59 -3.76 6.51
N LEU A 62 -1.45 -3.42 5.89
CA LEU A 62 -0.13 -3.50 6.50
C LEU A 62 0.41 -2.10 6.84
N SER A 63 0.75 -1.87 8.11
CA SER A 63 1.50 -0.67 8.53
C SER A 63 3.01 -0.88 8.36
N TRP A 64 3.53 -0.69 7.15
CA TRP A 64 4.95 -0.94 6.82
C TRP A 64 5.76 0.35 6.55
N ARG A 65 5.09 1.44 6.15
CA ARG A 65 5.71 2.76 5.97
C ARG A 65 5.88 3.48 7.30
N ASN A 66 6.94 4.27 7.42
CA ASN A 66 7.14 5.18 8.54
C ASN A 66 8.02 6.37 8.11
N LYS A 67 8.12 7.40 8.97
CA LYS A 67 8.89 8.63 8.70
C LYS A 67 10.37 8.41 8.33
N SER A 68 10.94 7.27 8.71
CA SER A 68 12.33 6.92 8.41
C SER A 68 12.47 5.96 7.21
N PHE A 69 11.37 5.34 6.76
CA PHE A 69 11.36 4.27 5.78
C PHE A 69 10.14 4.36 4.85
N CYS A 70 10.41 4.64 3.57
CA CYS A 70 9.40 4.71 2.51
C CYS A 70 8.23 5.66 2.84
N ASP A 71 8.53 6.79 3.49
CA ASP A 71 7.54 7.79 3.90
C ASP A 71 6.79 8.40 2.70
N VAL A 72 5.50 8.63 2.88
CA VAL A 72 4.63 9.32 1.92
C VAL A 72 3.86 10.38 2.70
N PRO A 73 4.32 11.64 2.69
CA PRO A 73 3.68 12.69 3.46
C PRO A 73 2.34 13.07 2.82
N CYS A 74 1.27 12.99 3.60
CA CYS A 74 -0.05 13.48 3.23
C CYS A 74 -0.32 14.85 3.89
N GLY A 75 -0.91 15.77 3.13
CA GLY A 75 -1.29 17.10 3.62
C GLY A 75 -2.70 17.14 4.21
N GLY A 76 -3.07 18.24 4.85
CA GLY A 76 -4.47 18.52 5.20
C GLY A 76 -5.12 17.55 6.19
N GLY A 77 -4.33 16.85 7.01
CA GLY A 77 -4.85 15.86 7.96
C GLY A 77 -5.24 14.51 7.34
N GLN A 78 -4.91 14.30 6.06
CA GLN A 78 -5.13 13.03 5.37
C GLN A 78 -4.13 11.96 5.84
N LEU A 79 -4.53 10.70 5.72
CA LEU A 79 -3.71 9.53 5.99
C LEU A 79 -3.43 8.75 4.71
N TYR A 80 -2.22 8.24 4.58
CA TYR A 80 -1.88 7.36 3.48
C TYR A 80 -2.48 5.98 3.69
N GLN A 81 -3.15 5.45 2.66
CA GLN A 81 -3.73 4.11 2.61
C GLN A 81 -3.22 3.39 1.37
N GLU A 82 -2.95 2.09 1.46
CA GLU A 82 -2.48 1.30 0.30
C GLU A 82 -3.63 0.92 -0.64
N CYS A 83 -4.86 0.92 -0.12
CA CYS A 83 -6.07 0.59 -0.85
C CYS A 83 -7.20 1.49 -0.37
N SER A 84 -7.44 2.59 -1.09
CA SER A 84 -8.57 3.47 -0.85
C SER A 84 -9.49 3.53 -2.05
N HIS A 85 -10.73 3.97 -1.80
CA HIS A 85 -11.70 4.16 -2.87
C HIS A 85 -11.17 5.22 -3.84
N PRO A 86 -11.15 4.95 -5.16
CA PRO A 86 -10.61 5.88 -6.15
C PRO A 86 -11.46 7.16 -6.26
N CYS A 87 -12.72 7.08 -5.84
CA CYS A 87 -13.61 8.22 -5.74
C CYS A 87 -13.45 8.89 -4.38
N GLY A 88 -12.79 10.05 -4.35
CA GLY A 88 -12.80 10.90 -3.17
C GLY A 88 -14.12 11.65 -3.07
N GLN A 89 -14.79 11.58 -1.93
CA GLN A 89 -15.95 12.42 -1.67
C GLN A 89 -15.52 13.75 -1.05
N THR A 90 -15.94 14.84 -1.67
CA THR A 90 -15.84 16.18 -1.13
C THR A 90 -17.19 16.63 -0.57
N CYS A 91 -17.19 17.67 0.28
CA CYS A 91 -18.45 18.25 0.77
C CYS A 91 -19.35 18.81 -0.34
N ALA A 92 -18.79 19.09 -1.54
CA ALA A 92 -19.57 19.52 -2.70
C ALA A 92 -20.32 18.34 -3.34
N ASP A 93 -19.73 17.14 -3.33
CA ASP A 93 -20.36 15.93 -3.87
C ASP A 93 -21.58 15.52 -3.05
N LEU A 94 -21.58 15.80 -1.74
CA LEU A 94 -22.74 15.60 -0.86
C LEU A 94 -23.92 16.53 -1.15
N ARG A 95 -23.71 17.63 -1.91
CA ARG A 95 -24.76 18.59 -2.26
C ARG A 95 -25.46 18.29 -3.58
N LEU A 96 -24.84 17.50 -4.44
CA LEU A 96 -25.46 17.02 -5.66
C LEU A 96 -26.17 15.72 -5.28
N ASP A 97 -27.48 15.65 -5.51
CA ASP A 97 -28.31 14.49 -5.15
C ASP A 97 -27.82 13.21 -5.85
N GLY A 98 -26.83 12.53 -5.25
CA GLY A 98 -26.45 11.15 -5.50
C GLY A 98 -26.30 10.74 -6.97
N ALA A 99 -25.69 11.56 -7.82
CA ALA A 99 -25.20 11.05 -9.10
C ALA A 99 -23.99 10.16 -8.80
N ASP A 100 -24.28 8.90 -8.48
CA ASP A 100 -23.36 7.85 -8.05
C ASP A 100 -22.48 7.39 -9.22
N SER A 101 -21.75 8.34 -9.83
CA SER A 101 -20.90 8.15 -11.00
C SER A 101 -19.67 7.28 -10.69
N CYS A 102 -19.49 6.88 -9.43
CA CYS A 102 -18.39 6.05 -8.97
C CYS A 102 -18.81 4.62 -8.63
N SER A 103 -20.08 4.26 -8.79
CA SER A 103 -20.58 2.88 -8.63
C SER A 103 -19.80 1.88 -9.49
N ASP A 104 -19.40 2.30 -10.69
CA ASP A 104 -18.60 1.48 -11.62
C ASP A 104 -17.18 1.19 -11.10
N LEU A 105 -16.76 1.86 -10.03
CA LEU A 105 -15.47 1.70 -9.38
C LEU A 105 -15.55 0.93 -8.05
N ASP A 106 -16.73 0.41 -7.70
CA ASP A 106 -16.90 -0.43 -6.51
C ASP A 106 -16.02 -1.68 -6.61
N GLY A 107 -15.18 -1.90 -5.61
CA GLY A 107 -14.21 -3.01 -5.57
C GLY A 107 -12.86 -2.70 -6.22
N LEU A 108 -12.71 -1.54 -6.87
CA LEU A 108 -11.40 -1.01 -7.25
C LEU A 108 -10.83 -0.20 -6.09
N CYS A 109 -9.52 -0.32 -5.88
CA CYS A 109 -8.82 0.55 -4.96
C CYS A 109 -7.45 0.96 -5.47
N VAL A 110 -7.05 2.15 -5.03
CA VAL A 110 -5.81 2.80 -5.40
C VAL A 110 -5.08 3.27 -4.15
N PRO A 111 -3.74 3.22 -4.11
CA PRO A 111 -2.98 3.79 -3.01
C PRO A 111 -3.03 5.31 -3.07
N GLY A 112 -3.20 5.98 -1.92
CA GLY A 112 -3.34 7.43 -1.89
C GLY A 112 -3.48 8.04 -0.49
N CYS A 113 -3.51 9.37 -0.46
CA CYS A 113 -3.85 10.14 0.73
C CYS A 113 -5.36 10.32 0.81
N ASN A 114 -5.95 9.87 1.90
CA ASN A 114 -7.39 9.84 2.10
C ASN A 114 -7.76 10.51 3.41
N CYS A 115 -8.99 10.98 3.49
CA CYS A 115 -9.55 11.45 4.76
C CYS A 115 -9.72 10.24 5.71
N PRO A 116 -9.43 10.40 7.00
CA PRO A 116 -9.64 9.36 8.01
C PRO A 116 -11.12 9.03 8.24
#